data_AF-A0A0F9CGI1-F1
#
_entry.id   AF-A0A0F9CGI1-F1
#
_cell.length_a   1.000
_cell.length_b   1.000
_cell.length_c   1.000
_cell.angle_alpha   90.00
_cell.angle_beta   90.00
_cell.angle_gamma   90.00
#
_symmetry.space_group_name_H-M   'P 1'
#
loop_
_entity.id
_entity.type
_entity.pdbx_description
1 polymer ?
#
loop_
_entity_poly.entity_id
_entity_poly.type
_entity_poly.pdbx_seq_one_letter_code
_entity_poly.pdbx_strand_id
1 'polypeptide(L)'
;MTKTTGKRGAAKSGDSPEPLLRRLRPLLRVLGVVAIVFVLAAGLYALRHRMRSASPHSLGSARVRLVGVPRWLAGDIARGILADIRSVTAGEGRARSLLDDGLARDVYRRAAANPWISRVRGVSKNGAGGVSVRADYRRPFALVRSAKLPVSTLTVVDRAGVVLPLPAGRIKP
;
A
#
# COMPACT_ATOMS: atom_id res chain seq x y z
N MET A 1 51.94 88.86 28.83
CA MET A 1 51.11 89.04 27.62
C MET A 1 51.78 88.21 26.55
N THR A 2 51.23 87.10 26.04
CA THR A 2 50.05 87.05 25.18
C THR A 2 49.35 85.68 25.29
N LYS A 3 48.01 85.71 25.21
CA LYS A 3 47.10 84.57 25.17
C LYS A 3 47.05 84.01 23.74
N THR A 4 47.00 82.69 23.59
CA THR A 4 46.40 82.07 22.39
C THR A 4 45.61 80.81 22.76
N THR A 5 44.32 80.93 22.46
CA THR A 5 43.21 80.00 22.68
C THR A 5 43.17 78.96 21.56
N GLY A 6 43.08 77.67 21.89
CA GLY A 6 43.10 76.56 20.92
C GLY A 6 41.98 75.54 21.11
N LYS A 7 40.77 75.93 20.67
CA LYS A 7 39.69 75.15 20.03
C LYS A 7 39.42 73.71 20.51
N ARG A 8 38.30 73.57 21.26
CA ARG A 8 37.52 72.33 21.47
C ARG A 8 37.17 71.69 20.11
N GLY A 9 37.61 70.45 19.90
CA GLY A 9 37.20 69.59 18.79
C GLY A 9 35.94 68.80 19.17
N ALA A 10 34.93 68.93 18.32
CA ALA A 10 33.58 68.46 18.48
C ALA A 10 33.45 66.93 18.65
N ALA A 11 32.50 66.56 19.51
CA ALA A 11 31.92 65.23 19.62
C ALA A 11 31.42 64.76 18.24
N LYS A 12 31.91 63.61 17.80
CA LYS A 12 31.35 62.88 16.66
C LYS A 12 30.36 61.87 17.23
N SER A 13 29.11 62.29 17.34
CA SER A 13 27.97 61.45 17.68
C SER A 13 27.91 60.29 16.69
N GLY A 14 28.28 59.10 17.16
CA GLY A 14 28.11 57.84 16.44
C GLY A 14 26.65 57.48 16.39
N ASP A 15 25.98 57.96 15.34
CA ASP A 15 24.61 57.57 14.99
C ASP A 15 24.60 56.07 14.67
N SER A 16 24.31 55.28 15.71
CA SER A 16 24.35 53.83 15.67
C SER A 16 23.02 53.34 15.11
N PRO A 17 22.97 52.65 13.96
CA PRO A 17 21.72 52.12 13.38
C PRO A 17 21.26 50.86 14.15
N GLU A 18 20.99 50.99 15.45
CA GLU A 18 20.60 49.92 16.37
C GLU A 18 19.07 49.74 16.64
N PRO A 19 18.10 50.54 16.14
CA PRO A 19 16.69 50.28 16.46
C PRO A 19 15.98 49.29 15.53
N LEU A 20 16.46 49.08 14.29
CA LEU A 20 15.77 48.23 13.31
C LEU A 20 16.08 46.72 13.48
N LEU A 21 17.32 46.37 13.85
CA LEU A 21 17.75 44.98 13.98
C LEU A 21 17.06 44.24 15.15
N ARG A 22 16.66 44.95 16.22
CA ARG A 22 15.95 44.36 17.37
C ARG A 22 14.53 43.91 17.02
N ARG A 23 13.83 44.58 16.09
CA ARG A 23 12.48 44.19 15.66
C ARG A 23 12.47 43.03 14.66
N LEU A 24 13.58 42.79 13.96
CA LEU A 24 13.72 41.71 12.96
C LEU A 24 14.10 40.35 13.58
N ARG A 25 14.65 40.32 14.79
CA ARG A 25 15.02 39.08 15.50
C ARG A 25 13.91 38.02 15.63
N PRO A 26 12.67 38.35 16.05
CA PRO A 26 11.61 37.35 16.12
C PRO A 26 11.21 36.83 14.73
N LEU A 27 11.21 37.71 13.72
CA LEU A 27 10.93 37.33 12.33
C LEU A 27 11.97 36.33 11.79
N LEU A 28 13.26 36.59 12.04
CA LEU A 28 14.35 35.70 11.66
C LEU A 28 14.25 34.32 12.34
N ARG A 29 13.83 34.27 13.60
CA ARG A 29 13.60 32.99 14.31
C ARG A 29 12.47 32.19 13.68
N VAL A 30 11.34 32.84 13.37
CA VAL A 30 10.21 32.18 12.71
C VAL A 30 10.62 31.68 11.33
N LEU A 31 11.35 32.50 10.55
CA LEU A 31 11.85 32.10 9.24
C LEU A 31 12.78 30.88 9.34
N GLY A 32 13.66 30.86 10.34
CA GLY A 32 14.56 29.74 10.60
C GLY A 32 13.80 28.45 10.94
N VAL A 33 12.78 28.52 11.80
CA VAL A 33 11.93 27.36 12.11
C VAL A 33 11.18 26.87 10.87
N VAL A 34 10.60 27.77 10.09
CA VAL A 34 9.90 27.42 8.83
C VAL A 34 10.86 26.76 7.85
N ALA A 35 12.07 27.29 7.68
CA ALA A 35 13.08 26.71 6.80
C ALA A 35 13.47 25.29 7.26
N ILE A 36 13.66 25.06 8.56
CA ILE A 36 13.95 23.73 9.11
C ILE A 36 12.81 22.74 8.83
N VAL A 37 11.56 23.15 9.07
CA VAL A 37 10.38 22.32 8.78
C VAL A 37 10.31 21.98 7.28
N PHE A 38 10.58 22.96 6.41
CA PHE A 38 10.58 22.74 4.96
C PHE A 38 11.66 21.76 4.51
N VAL A 39 12.88 21.88 5.05
CA VAL A 39 13.99 20.97 4.78
C VAL A 39 13.68 19.55 5.27
N LEU A 40 13.09 19.40 6.46
CA LEU A 40 12.69 18.10 6.99
C LEU A 40 11.60 17.45 6.13
N ALA A 41 10.57 18.21 5.73
CA ALA A 41 9.51 17.72 4.87
C ALA A 41 10.04 17.29 3.49
N ALA A 42 10.92 18.10 2.87
CA ALA A 42 11.56 17.79 1.61
C ALA A 42 12.49 16.56 1.72
N GLY A 43 13.26 16.46 2.80
CA GLY A 43 14.14 15.32 3.09
C GLY A 43 13.36 14.01 3.23
N LEU A 44 12.26 14.02 4.00
CA LEU A 44 11.34 12.88 4.13
C LEU A 44 10.72 12.49 2.79
N TYR A 45 10.29 13.48 2.00
CA TYR A 45 9.74 13.25 0.67
C TYR A 45 10.76 12.61 -0.28
N ALA A 46 11.99 13.15 -0.33
CA ALA A 46 13.07 12.63 -1.15
C ALA A 46 13.51 11.22 -0.72
N LEU A 47 13.58 10.96 0.59
CA LEU A 47 13.90 9.63 1.12
C LEU A 47 12.83 8.60 0.75
N ARG A 48 11.55 8.96 0.89
CA ARG A 48 10.43 8.11 0.46
C ARG A 48 10.47 7.83 -1.04
N HIS A 49 10.82 8.83 -1.85
CA HIS A 49 10.97 8.66 -3.28
C HIS A 49 12.15 7.75 -3.62
N ARG A 50 13.30 7.93 -2.96
CA ARG A 50 14.49 7.09 -3.16
C ARG A 50 14.27 5.64 -2.71
N MET A 51 13.58 5.41 -1.59
CA MET A 51 13.24 4.05 -1.16
C MET A 51 12.32 3.33 -2.16
N ARG A 52 11.43 4.07 -2.83
CA ARG A 52 10.58 3.53 -3.91
C ARG A 52 11.40 3.14 -5.14
N SER A 53 12.46 3.89 -5.49
CA SER A 53 13.30 3.62 -6.66
C SER A 53 14.50 2.70 -6.39
N ALA A 54 14.97 2.60 -5.14
CA ALA A 54 16.16 1.81 -4.77
C ALA A 54 15.85 0.39 -4.32
N SER A 55 14.57 -0.02 -4.19
CA SER A 55 14.24 -1.37 -3.77
C SER A 55 14.49 -2.35 -4.92
N PRO A 56 15.52 -3.22 -4.85
CA PRO A 56 15.85 -4.15 -5.95
C PRO A 56 14.77 -5.22 -6.18
N HIS A 57 13.76 -5.25 -5.32
CA HIS A 57 12.61 -6.15 -5.40
C HIS A 57 11.47 -5.58 -6.27
N SER A 58 11.65 -4.42 -6.91
CA SER A 58 10.59 -3.69 -7.61
C SER A 58 10.32 -4.10 -9.06
N LEU A 59 10.77 -5.27 -9.54
CA LEU A 59 10.45 -5.74 -10.90
C LEU A 59 9.81 -7.14 -10.95
N GLY A 60 9.66 -7.82 -9.82
CA GLY A 60 8.93 -9.09 -9.75
C GLY A 60 7.44 -8.85 -9.49
N SER A 61 6.58 -9.56 -10.22
CA SER A 61 5.15 -9.61 -9.91
C SER A 61 4.92 -9.98 -8.44
N ALA A 62 4.08 -9.21 -7.75
CA ALA A 62 3.77 -9.46 -6.35
C ALA A 62 3.32 -10.91 -6.15
N ARG A 63 4.12 -11.70 -5.41
CA ARG A 63 3.84 -13.13 -5.21
C ARG A 63 2.63 -13.29 -4.29
N VAL A 64 1.48 -13.61 -4.85
CA VAL A 64 0.29 -13.95 -4.04
C VAL A 64 0.42 -15.37 -3.50
N ARG A 65 0.05 -15.57 -2.23
CA ARG A 65 -0.12 -16.87 -1.59
C ARG A 65 -1.40 -16.93 -0.75
N LEU A 66 -2.02 -18.10 -0.73
CA LEU A 66 -3.14 -18.43 0.15
C LEU A 66 -2.60 -18.99 1.47
N VAL A 67 -3.13 -18.52 2.60
CA VAL A 67 -2.74 -18.95 3.95
C VAL A 67 -3.87 -19.75 4.58
N GLY A 68 -3.55 -20.89 5.19
CA GLY A 68 -4.53 -21.73 5.88
C GLY A 68 -5.40 -22.56 4.93
N VAL A 69 -4.88 -22.93 3.76
CA VAL A 69 -5.60 -23.81 2.82
C VAL A 69 -5.84 -25.17 3.49
N PRO A 70 -7.10 -25.61 3.65
CA PRO A 70 -7.40 -26.83 4.36
C PRO A 70 -7.09 -28.07 3.50
N ARG A 71 -6.75 -29.18 4.16
CA ARG A 71 -6.33 -30.44 3.49
C ARG A 71 -7.40 -31.05 2.57
N TRP A 72 -8.68 -30.76 2.81
CA TRP A 72 -9.77 -31.25 1.97
C TRP A 72 -9.92 -30.48 0.66
N LEU A 73 -9.34 -29.28 0.53
CA LEU A 73 -9.43 -28.49 -0.69
C LEU A 73 -8.43 -29.04 -1.70
N ALA A 74 -8.94 -29.58 -2.80
CA ALA A 74 -8.09 -30.16 -3.84
C ALA A 74 -7.09 -29.12 -4.39
N GLY A 75 -5.85 -29.56 -4.63
CA GLY A 75 -4.74 -28.67 -4.98
C GLY A 75 -4.91 -27.94 -6.32
N ASP A 76 -5.65 -28.50 -7.27
CA ASP A 76 -6.02 -27.83 -8.52
C ASP A 76 -7.06 -26.72 -8.30
N ILE A 77 -8.06 -26.91 -7.44
CA ILE A 77 -8.99 -25.83 -7.04
C ILE A 77 -8.21 -24.72 -6.33
N ALA A 78 -7.34 -25.07 -5.38
CA ALA A 78 -6.51 -24.09 -4.69
C ALA A 78 -5.62 -23.28 -5.66
N ARG A 79 -5.03 -23.95 -6.67
CA ARG A 79 -4.30 -23.29 -7.76
C ARG A 79 -5.20 -22.41 -8.61
N GLY A 80 -6.43 -22.82 -8.91
CA GLY A 80 -7.42 -22.04 -9.63
C GLY A 80 -7.79 -20.74 -8.89
N ILE A 81 -8.11 -20.84 -7.59
CA ILE A 81 -8.35 -19.67 -6.72
C ILE A 81 -7.13 -18.75 -6.73
N LEU A 82 -5.93 -19.31 -6.64
CA LEU A 82 -4.71 -18.53 -6.61
C LEU A 82 -4.44 -17.82 -7.95
N ALA A 83 -4.65 -18.50 -9.08
CA ALA A 83 -4.54 -17.92 -10.42
C ALA A 83 -5.55 -16.79 -10.61
N ASP A 84 -6.78 -17.01 -10.15
CA ASP A 84 -7.86 -16.05 -10.19
C ASP A 84 -7.52 -14.75 -9.43
N ILE A 85 -6.97 -14.87 -8.23
CA ILE A 85 -6.53 -13.72 -7.44
C ILE A 85 -5.28 -13.06 -8.05
N ARG A 86 -4.36 -13.85 -8.60
CA ARG A 86 -3.14 -13.35 -9.25
C ARG A 86 -3.43 -12.53 -10.50
N SER A 87 -4.58 -12.74 -11.17
CA SER A 87 -4.97 -11.92 -12.33
C SER A 87 -4.94 -10.41 -12.04
N VAL A 88 -5.30 -10.00 -10.82
CA VAL A 88 -5.25 -8.60 -10.36
C VAL A 88 -3.82 -8.07 -10.26
N THR A 89 -2.86 -8.94 -9.95
CA THR A 89 -1.45 -8.56 -9.85
C THR A 89 -0.74 -8.52 -11.21
N ALA A 90 -1.32 -9.18 -12.22
CA ALA A 90 -0.73 -9.29 -13.55
C ALA A 90 -1.01 -8.07 -14.44
N GLY A 91 -2.13 -7.35 -14.25
CA GLY A 91 -2.45 -6.09 -14.94
C GLY A 91 -2.50 -6.17 -16.47
N GLU A 92 -2.95 -5.09 -17.12
CA GLU A 92 -2.94 -4.93 -18.58
C GLU A 92 -1.50 -4.71 -19.10
N GLY A 93 -0.69 -5.77 -19.04
CA GLY A 93 0.68 -5.76 -19.59
C GLY A 93 1.77 -5.25 -18.64
N ARG A 94 1.45 -4.89 -17.39
CA ARG A 94 2.47 -4.57 -16.38
C ARG A 94 2.12 -5.14 -15.01
N ALA A 95 3.05 -5.92 -14.46
CA ALA A 95 2.96 -6.44 -13.11
C ALA A 95 2.81 -5.29 -12.09
N ARG A 96 1.82 -5.41 -11.21
CA ARG A 96 1.62 -4.41 -10.15
C ARG A 96 2.70 -4.48 -9.10
N SER A 97 3.20 -3.31 -8.72
CA SER A 97 4.21 -3.16 -7.66
C SER A 97 3.62 -3.51 -6.30
N LEU A 98 4.42 -4.14 -5.43
CA LEU A 98 4.04 -4.37 -4.03
C LEU A 98 3.79 -3.05 -3.27
N LEU A 99 4.41 -1.96 -3.72
CA LEU A 99 4.29 -0.63 -3.14
C LEU A 99 3.00 0.09 -3.54
N ASP A 100 2.19 -0.49 -4.45
CA ASP A 100 0.89 0.05 -4.82
C ASP A 100 -0.09 -0.05 -3.63
N ASP A 101 -0.50 1.09 -3.10
CA ASP A 101 -1.43 1.20 -1.97
C ASP A 101 -2.78 0.52 -2.25
N GLY A 102 -3.22 0.47 -3.51
CA GLY A 102 -4.45 -0.18 -3.95
C GLY A 102 -4.37 -1.71 -4.07
N LEU A 103 -3.16 -2.28 -4.17
CA LEU A 103 -2.96 -3.70 -4.46
C LEU A 103 -3.66 -4.62 -3.44
N ALA A 104 -3.50 -4.33 -2.14
CA ALA A 104 -4.09 -5.16 -1.08
C ALA A 104 -5.62 -5.11 -1.11
N ARG A 105 -6.20 -3.94 -1.41
CA ARG A 105 -7.64 -3.75 -1.56
C ARG A 105 -8.18 -4.54 -2.75
N ASP A 106 -7.46 -4.54 -3.86
CA ASP A 106 -7.92 -5.23 -5.08
C ASP A 106 -7.80 -6.75 -4.96
N VAL A 107 -6.72 -7.23 -4.34
CA VAL A 107 -6.57 -8.63 -3.96
C VAL A 107 -7.69 -9.06 -3.00
N TYR A 108 -8.03 -8.22 -2.01
CA TYR A 108 -9.15 -8.50 -1.10
C TYR A 108 -10.47 -8.62 -1.87
N ARG A 109 -10.77 -7.64 -2.75
CA ARG A 109 -12.01 -7.65 -3.56
C ARG A 109 -12.10 -8.90 -4.43
N ARG A 110 -11.01 -9.28 -5.10
CA ARG A 110 -11.00 -10.47 -5.95
C ARG A 110 -11.14 -11.76 -5.14
N ALA A 111 -10.45 -11.87 -4.02
CA ALA A 111 -10.58 -13.03 -3.13
C ALA A 111 -12.01 -13.14 -2.55
N ALA A 112 -12.62 -12.02 -2.15
CA ALA A 112 -13.98 -12.01 -1.61
C ALA A 112 -15.05 -12.36 -2.67
N ALA A 113 -14.79 -12.08 -3.94
CA ALA A 113 -15.65 -12.46 -5.05
C ALA A 113 -15.52 -13.94 -5.48
N ASN A 114 -14.52 -14.66 -4.96
CA ASN A 114 -14.28 -16.04 -5.37
C ASN A 114 -15.27 -17.00 -4.68
N PRO A 115 -16.01 -17.86 -5.42
CA PRO A 115 -17.03 -18.72 -4.83
C PRO A 115 -16.51 -19.73 -3.80
N TRP A 116 -15.24 -20.13 -3.86
CA TRP A 116 -14.67 -21.08 -2.90
C TRP A 116 -14.28 -20.45 -1.56
N ILE A 117 -14.25 -19.11 -1.50
CA ILE A 117 -13.93 -18.36 -0.29
C ILE A 117 -15.25 -17.97 0.39
N SER A 118 -15.42 -18.38 1.65
CA SER A 118 -16.58 -17.99 2.46
C SER A 118 -16.39 -16.60 3.06
N ARG A 119 -15.17 -16.30 3.51
CA ARG A 119 -14.82 -15.03 4.14
C ARG A 119 -13.33 -14.76 3.99
N VAL A 120 -12.96 -13.54 3.59
CA VAL A 120 -11.57 -13.08 3.64
C VAL A 120 -11.31 -12.49 5.03
N ARG A 121 -10.37 -13.07 5.77
CA ARG A 121 -9.98 -12.59 7.11
C ARG A 121 -9.04 -11.40 7.04
N GLY A 122 -8.20 -11.35 6.01
CA GLY A 122 -7.30 -10.23 5.78
C GLY A 122 -6.34 -10.48 4.64
N VAL A 123 -5.79 -9.39 4.12
CA VAL A 123 -4.76 -9.38 3.09
C VAL A 123 -3.59 -8.57 3.62
N SER A 124 -2.40 -9.17 3.67
CA SER A 124 -1.19 -8.53 4.18
C SER A 124 -0.05 -8.61 3.18
N LYS A 125 0.60 -7.49 2.91
CA LYS A 125 1.88 -7.44 2.19
C LYS A 125 2.98 -7.90 3.14
N ASN A 126 3.89 -8.75 2.68
CA ASN A 126 5.05 -9.20 3.46
C ASN A 126 6.34 -8.57 2.92
N GLY A 127 7.34 -8.43 3.79
CA GLY A 127 8.66 -7.88 3.42
C GLY A 127 9.44 -8.73 2.41
N ALA A 128 9.01 -9.97 2.17
CA ALA A 128 9.60 -10.89 1.20
C ALA A 128 9.06 -10.69 -0.24
N GLY A 129 8.35 -9.59 -0.51
CA GLY A 129 7.83 -9.28 -1.85
C GLY A 129 6.59 -10.07 -2.25
N GLY A 130 5.77 -10.47 -1.28
CA GLY A 130 4.55 -11.23 -1.50
C GLY A 130 3.32 -10.65 -0.81
N VAL A 131 2.15 -11.06 -1.28
CA VAL A 131 0.84 -10.75 -0.69
C VAL A 131 0.25 -12.04 -0.15
N SER A 132 -0.05 -12.06 1.15
CA SER A 132 -0.65 -13.21 1.83
C SER A 132 -2.14 -12.95 2.02
N VAL A 133 -2.97 -13.89 1.59
CA VAL A 133 -4.43 -13.86 1.75
C VAL A 133 -4.81 -14.91 2.80
N ARG A 134 -5.35 -14.48 3.93
CA ARG A 134 -5.92 -15.36 4.96
C ARG A 134 -7.43 -15.39 4.77
N ALA A 135 -8.01 -16.57 4.60
CA ALA A 135 -9.43 -16.74 4.30
C ALA A 135 -9.98 -18.03 4.89
N ASP A 136 -11.30 -18.05 5.08
CA ASP A 136 -12.07 -19.24 5.41
C ASP A 136 -12.66 -19.82 4.12
N TYR A 137 -12.53 -21.13 3.93
CA TYR A 137 -12.90 -21.80 2.68
C TYR A 137 -14.24 -22.54 2.81
N ARG A 138 -15.04 -22.52 1.75
CA ARG A 138 -16.31 -23.25 1.69
C ARG A 138 -16.08 -24.72 1.45
N ARG A 139 -16.67 -25.56 2.30
CA ARG A 139 -16.62 -27.01 2.15
C ARG A 139 -17.80 -27.49 1.29
N PRO A 140 -17.56 -28.30 0.25
CA PRO A 140 -18.62 -29.00 -0.47
C PRO A 140 -19.52 -29.78 0.49
N PHE A 141 -20.83 -29.67 0.31
CA PHE A 141 -21.81 -30.34 1.17
C PHE A 141 -22.70 -31.32 0.39
N ALA A 142 -23.22 -30.89 -0.76
CA ALA A 142 -24.15 -31.69 -1.55
C ALA A 142 -23.91 -31.53 -3.06
N LEU A 143 -24.36 -32.53 -3.81
CA LEU A 143 -24.56 -32.45 -5.25
C LEU A 143 -26.04 -32.18 -5.51
N VAL A 144 -26.32 -31.12 -6.26
CA VAL A 144 -27.67 -30.71 -6.60
C VAL A 144 -27.84 -30.77 -8.12
N ARG A 145 -28.98 -31.32 -8.53
CA ARG A 145 -29.42 -31.28 -9.92
C ARG A 145 -30.22 -30.02 -10.14
N SER A 146 -29.81 -29.21 -11.12
CA SER A 146 -30.58 -28.03 -11.52
C SER A 146 -31.74 -28.45 -12.40
N ALA A 147 -32.94 -27.90 -12.15
CA ALA A 147 -34.11 -28.10 -13.00
C ALA A 147 -33.94 -27.46 -14.40
N LYS A 148 -33.01 -26.49 -14.52
CA LYS A 148 -32.77 -25.73 -15.76
C LYS A 148 -31.65 -26.29 -16.63
N LEU A 149 -30.80 -27.16 -16.08
CA LEU A 149 -29.65 -27.74 -16.79
C LEU A 149 -29.95 -29.19 -17.19
N PRO A 150 -29.22 -29.74 -18.17
CA PRO A 150 -29.33 -31.15 -18.53
C PRO A 150 -29.23 -32.08 -17.32
N VAL A 151 -29.92 -33.22 -17.41
CA VAL A 151 -30.02 -34.24 -16.34
C VAL A 151 -28.66 -34.69 -15.81
N SER A 152 -27.65 -34.74 -16.68
CA SER A 152 -26.29 -35.14 -16.37
C SER A 152 -25.47 -34.08 -15.65
N THR A 153 -25.96 -32.84 -15.54
CA THR A 153 -25.22 -31.72 -14.94
C THR A 153 -25.50 -31.64 -13.45
N LEU A 154 -24.67 -32.32 -12.66
CA LEU A 154 -24.64 -32.16 -11.20
C LEU A 154 -23.79 -30.95 -10.82
N THR A 155 -24.28 -30.15 -9.88
CA THR A 155 -23.61 -28.95 -9.38
C THR A 155 -23.26 -29.13 -7.91
N VAL A 156 -22.03 -28.82 -7.51
CA VAL A 156 -21.64 -28.84 -6.09
C VAL A 156 -22.15 -27.58 -5.41
N VAL A 157 -22.75 -27.75 -4.23
CA VAL A 157 -23.13 -26.64 -3.35
C VAL A 157 -22.53 -26.81 -1.96
N ASP A 158 -22.30 -25.70 -1.28
CA ASP A 158 -21.96 -25.69 0.14
C ASP A 158 -23.22 -25.70 1.03
N ARG A 159 -23.02 -25.67 2.36
CA ARG A 159 -24.12 -25.64 3.34
C ARG A 159 -25.00 -24.38 3.25
N ALA A 160 -24.48 -23.29 2.68
CA ALA A 160 -25.22 -22.05 2.47
C ALA A 160 -25.92 -22.01 1.10
N GLY A 161 -25.91 -23.09 0.32
CA GLY A 161 -26.50 -23.15 -1.01
C GLY A 161 -25.69 -22.43 -2.08
N VAL A 162 -24.43 -22.05 -1.80
CA VAL A 162 -23.56 -21.41 -2.79
C VAL A 162 -23.00 -22.47 -3.73
N VAL A 163 -23.17 -22.24 -5.02
CA VAL A 163 -22.62 -23.08 -6.09
C VAL A 163 -21.10 -22.94 -6.14
N LEU A 164 -20.40 -24.08 -6.05
CA LEU A 164 -18.95 -24.16 -6.10
C LEU A 164 -18.50 -24.62 -7.50
N PRO A 165 -17.75 -23.79 -8.25
CA PRO A 165 -17.30 -24.16 -9.58
C PRO A 165 -16.26 -25.28 -9.50
N LEU A 166 -16.52 -26.39 -10.20
CA LEU A 166 -15.56 -27.47 -10.35
C LEU A 166 -14.91 -27.45 -11.74
N PRO A 167 -13.66 -27.93 -11.87
CA PRO A 167 -13.08 -28.25 -13.17
C PRO A 167 -13.93 -29.27 -13.91
N ALA A 168 -14.02 -29.11 -15.24
CA ALA A 168 -14.70 -30.07 -16.10
C ALA A 168 -14.13 -31.49 -15.92
N GLY A 169 -15.01 -32.50 -15.95
CA GLY A 169 -14.63 -33.92 -15.88
C GLY A 169 -14.38 -34.47 -14.48
N ARG A 170 -14.53 -33.67 -13.41
CA ARG A 170 -14.37 -34.16 -12.02
C ARG A 170 -15.59 -34.92 -11.51
N ILE A 171 -16.78 -34.54 -11.93
CA ILE A 171 -17.99 -35.30 -11.62
C ILE A 171 -18.18 -36.27 -12.78
N LYS A 172 -17.88 -37.55 -12.55
CA LYS A 172 -18.39 -38.63 -13.40
C LYS A 172 -19.78 -39.01 -12.86
N PRO A 173 -20.81 -39.09 -13.71
CA PRO A 173 -22.14 -39.53 -13.31
C PRO A 173 -22.12 -40.97 -12.78
#